data_AF-A0A645ENW5-F1
#
_entry.id   AF-A0A645ENW5-F1
#
_cell.length_a   1.000
_cell.length_b   1.000
_cell.length_c   1.000
_cell.angle_alpha   90.00
_cell.angle_beta   90.00
_cell.angle_gamma   90.00
#
_symmetry.space_group_name_H-M   'P 1'
#
loop_
_entity.id
_entity.type
_entity.pdbx_description
1 polymer ?
#
loop_
_entity_poly.entity_id
_entity_poly.type
_entity_poly.pdbx_seq_one_letter_code
_entity_poly.pdbx_strand_id
1 'polypeptide(L)' 'MVKNKIMYGKKVKGIERSTFLIGADGILMQEWRGLKVPGHVDEVLKAVKSLKTQDKKVA' A
#
# COMPACT_ATOMS: atom_id res chain seq x y z
N MET A 1 -7.82 0.85 -7.19
CA MET A 1 -7.21 0.48 -8.49
C MET A 1 -8.09 -0.60 -9.12
N VAL A 2 -8.50 -0.43 -10.38
CA VAL A 2 -9.44 -1.33 -11.06
C VAL A 2 -8.68 -2.22 -12.03
N LYS A 3 -8.78 -3.53 -11.86
CA LYS A 3 -8.13 -4.52 -12.72
C LYS A 3 -9.19 -5.37 -13.42
N ASN A 4 -8.95 -5.69 -14.69
CA ASN A 4 -9.80 -6.61 -15.42
C ASN A 4 -9.54 -8.02 -14.89
N LYS A 5 -10.56 -8.64 -14.32
CA LYS A 5 -10.53 -10.03 -13.84
C LYS A 5 -11.53 -10.84 -14.64
N ILE A 6 -11.19 -12.08 -14.96
CA ILE A 6 -12.16 -13.05 -15.48
C ILE A 6 -12.68 -13.83 -14.29
N MET A 7 -13.95 -13.67 -13.96
CA MET A 7 -14.63 -14.43 -12.91
C MET A 7 -15.74 -15.23 -13.56
N TYR A 8 -15.69 -16.56 -13.41
CA TYR A 8 -16.72 -17.47 -13.94
C TYR A 8 -17.04 -17.22 -15.43
N GLY A 9 -15.99 -17.09 -16.25
CA GLY A 9 -16.11 -16.85 -17.70
C GLY A 9 -16.55 -15.43 -18.10
N LYS A 10 -16.82 -14.52 -17.15
CA LYS A 10 -17.22 -13.13 -17.42
C LYS A 10 -16.09 -12.15 -17.11
N LYS A 11 -15.90 -11.15 -17.98
CA LYS A 11 -14.99 -10.02 -17.73
C LYS A 11 -15.62 -9.09 -16.70
N VAL A 12 -15.02 -9.01 -15.52
CA VAL A 12 -15.44 -8.14 -14.44
C VAL A 12 -14.32 -7.17 -14.07
N LYS A 13 -14.67 -5.92 -13.79
CA LYS A 13 -13.76 -4.93 -13.24
C LYS A 13 -13.73 -5.09 -11.73
N GLY A 14 -12.62 -5.59 -11.20
CA GLY A 14 -12.44 -5.84 -9.77
C GLY A 14 -11.56 -4.79 -9.11
N ILE A 15 -11.84 -4.51 -7.85
CA ILE A 15 -10.92 -3.74 -7.00
C ILE A 15 -9.78 -4.68 -6.59
N GLU A 16 -8.55 -4.26 -6.85
CA GLU A 16 -7.36 -4.93 -6.33
C GLU A 16 -7.07 -4.42 -4.90
N ARG A 17 -6.80 -5.34 -3.97
CA ARG A 17 -6.40 -4.97 -2.61
C ARG A 17 -5.10 -4.20 -2.68
N SER A 18 -5.10 -3.00 -2.12
CA SER A 18 -3.95 -2.09 -2.12
C SER A 18 -3.88 -1.37 -0.79
N THR A 19 -2.67 -1.02 -0.37
CA THR A 19 -2.41 -0.21 0.82
C THR A 19 -1.52 0.96 0.41
N PHE A 20 -1.75 2.13 0.99
CA PHE A 20 -1.00 3.34 0.69
C PHE A 20 -0.56 3.97 2.00
N LEU A 21 0.69 4.42 2.03
CA LEU A 21 1.27 5.16 3.14
C LEU A 21 1.44 6.61 2.70
N ILE A 22 0.69 7.49 3.35
CA ILE A 22 0.66 8.93 3.08
C ILE A 22 1.32 9.63 4.26
N GLY A 23 2.26 10.51 3.97
CA GLY A 23 2.95 11.34 4.95
C GLY A 23 2.04 12.41 5.55
N ALA A 24 2.49 13.06 6.62
CA ALA A 24 1.74 14.13 7.29
C ALA A 24 1.57 15.38 6.39
N ASP A 25 2.42 15.53 5.38
CA ASP A 25 2.40 16.52 4.31
C ASP A 25 1.40 16.18 3.18
N GLY A 26 0.71 15.04 3.28
CA GLY A 26 -0.20 14.57 2.23
C GLY A 26 0.51 13.93 1.04
N ILE A 27 1.84 13.73 1.09
CA ILE A 27 2.60 13.12 0.01
C ILE A 27 2.53 11.60 0.12
N LEU A 28 2.35 10.92 -1.01
CA LEU A 28 2.40 9.46 -1.08
C LEU A 28 3.85 8.99 -0.90
N MET A 29 4.12 8.33 0.22
CA MET A 29 5.46 7.84 0.55
C MET A 29 5.70 6.42 0.05
N GLN A 30 4.65 5.58 0.10
CA GLN A 30 4.76 4.19 -0.34
C GLN A 30 3.40 3.62 -0.75
N GLU A 31 3.40 2.71 -1.71
CA GLU A 31 2.21 1.97 -2.13
C GLU A 31 2.48 0.47 -2.24
N TRP A 32 1.47 -0.33 -1.90
CA TRP A 32 1.45 -1.77 -2.06
C TRP A 32 0.23 -2.16 -2.89
N ARG A 33 0.41 -3.04 -3.87
CA ARG A 33 -0.63 -3.53 -4.78
C ARG A 33 -0.53 -5.04 -4.91
N GLY A 34 -1.66 -5.72 -5.12
CA GLY A 34 -1.68 -7.18 -5.31
C GLY A 34 -1.26 -7.97 -4.06
N LEU A 35 -1.66 -7.51 -2.88
CA LEU A 35 -1.12 -7.99 -1.61
C LEU A 35 -1.60 -9.38 -1.20
N LYS A 36 -0.71 -10.08 -0.49
CA LYS A 36 -1.04 -11.21 0.37
C LYS A 36 -1.09 -10.73 1.83
N VAL A 37 -2.05 -11.26 2.60
CA VAL A 37 -2.30 -10.83 3.99
C VAL A 37 -1.17 -11.18 4.96
N PRO A 38 -0.59 -12.40 4.93
CA PRO A 38 0.45 -12.75 5.88
C PRO A 38 1.69 -11.87 5.71
N GLY A 39 2.17 -11.28 6.81
CA GLY A 39 3.38 -10.42 6.82
C GLY A 39 3.18 -8.98 6.35
N HIS A 40 2.04 -8.65 5.72
CA HIS A 40 1.79 -7.28 5.22
C HIS A 40 1.79 -6.24 6.35
N VAL A 41 1.18 -6.57 7.48
CA VAL A 41 1.08 -5.64 8.62
C VAL A 41 2.48 -5.29 9.15
N ASP A 42 3.39 -6.26 9.19
CA ASP A 42 4.78 -6.04 9.64
C ASP A 42 5.57 -5.18 8.66
N GLU A 43 5.38 -5.38 7.35
CA GLU A 43 5.99 -4.55 6.31
C GLU A 43 5.52 -3.09 6.40
N VAL A 44 4.21 -2.87 6.59
CA VAL A 44 3.65 -1.53 6.76
C VAL A 44 4.19 -0.88 8.04
N LEU A 45 4.22 -1.63 9.14
CA LEU A 45 4.75 -1.11 10.41
C LEU A 45 6.22 -0.72 10.29
N LYS A 46 7.02 -1.51 9.58
CA LYS A 46 8.43 -1.22 9.30
C LYS A 46 8.57 0.04 8.45
N ALA A 47 7.79 0.18 7.38
CA ALA A 47 7.79 1.36 6.53
C ALA A 47 7.48 2.65 7.31
N VAL A 48 6.45 2.61 8.17
CA VAL A 48 6.08 3.76 9.03
C VAL A 48 7.19 4.12 10.00
N LYS A 49 7.84 3.13 10.63
CA LYS A 49 8.98 3.37 11.54
C LYS A 49 10.20 3.96 10.83
N SER A 50 10.47 3.49 9.61
CA SER A 50 11.55 4.03 8.78
C SER A 50 11.31 5.50 8.42
N LEU A 51 10.06 5.90 8.13
CA LEU A 51 9.72 7.31 7.86
C LEU A 51 9.97 8.22 9.06
N LYS A 52 9.51 7.84 10.27
CA LYS A 52 9.76 8.64 11.49
C LYS A 52 11.25 8.91 11.76
N THR A 53 12.13 8.03 11.29
CA THR A 53 13.58 8.20 11.43
C THR A 53 14.14 9.23 10.46
N GLN A 54 13.54 9.37 9.27
CA GLN A 54 13.94 10.37 8.28
C GLN A 54 13.46 11.77 8.66
N ASP A 55 12.23 11.90 9.19
CA ASP A 55 11.69 13.19 9.64
C ASP A 55 12.53 13.83 10.76
N LYS A 56 13.14 13.01 11.64
CA LYS A 56 14.01 13.48 12.72
C LYS A 56 15.39 13.97 12.28
N LYS A 57 15.81 13.72 11.03
CA LYS A 57 17.15 14.07 10.54
C LYS A 57 17.20 15.43 9.83
N VAL A 58 16.03 16.06 9.64
CA VAL A 58 15.87 17.36 8.97
C VAL A 58 15.49 18.48 9.97
N ALA A 59 15.46 18.17 11.26
CA ALA A 59 15.28 19.14 12.34
C ALA A 59 16.62 19.57 12.94
#